data_AF-A0A7X8M4P0-F1
#
_entry.id   AF-A0A7X8M4P0-F1
#
_cell.length_a   1.000
_cell.length_b   1.000
_cell.length_c   1.000
_cell.angle_alpha   90.00
_cell.angle_beta   90.00
_cell.angle_gamma   90.00
#
_symmetry.space_group_name_H-M   'P 1'
#
loop_
_entity.id
_entity.type
_entity.pdbx_description
1 polymer ?
#
loop_
_entity_poly.entity_id
_entity_poly.type
_entity_poly.pdbx_seq_one_letter_code
_entity_poly.pdbx_strand_id
1 'polypeptide(L)'
;MQSKQSKRTKNIEKIITSFSKMHKLPRTLIRFGVYISLSLYVIGTVLVILSNTVLTYDQYFDMVSKETVKVSFILAAEAVIGGVIMDYVFRR
;
A
#
# COMPACT_ATOMS: atom_id res chain seq x y z
N MET A 1 33.24 -7.42 -6.55
CA MET A 1 31.82 -7.29 -6.97
C MET A 1 31.04 -6.36 -6.02
N GLN A 2 31.30 -5.04 -6.01
CA GLN A 2 30.68 -4.10 -5.05
C GLN A 2 30.01 -2.86 -5.69
N SER A 3 30.12 -2.65 -7.01
CA SER A 3 29.67 -1.41 -7.67
C SER A 3 28.18 -1.38 -8.05
N LYS A 4 27.52 -2.55 -8.25
CA LYS A 4 26.10 -2.61 -8.63
C LYS A 4 25.15 -2.31 -7.46
N GLN A 5 25.52 -2.68 -6.23
CA GLN A 5 24.73 -2.39 -5.03
C GLN A 5 24.67 -0.87 -4.79
N SER A 6 25.79 -0.17 -5.00
CA SER A 6 25.91 1.30 -4.84
C SER A 6 24.93 2.10 -5.71
N LYS A 7 24.73 1.73 -6.99
CA LYS A 7 23.80 2.48 -7.87
C LYS A 7 22.33 2.29 -7.49
N ARG A 8 21.90 1.07 -7.15
CA ARG A 8 20.51 0.80 -6.75
C ARG A 8 20.18 1.47 -5.42
N THR A 9 21.08 1.37 -4.44
CA THR A 9 20.90 2.02 -3.13
C THR A 9 20.79 3.53 -3.28
N LYS A 10 21.65 4.17 -4.09
CA LYS A 10 21.56 5.61 -4.36
C LYS A 10 20.24 6.04 -5.00
N ASN A 11 19.68 5.23 -5.90
CA ASN A 11 18.39 5.54 -6.51
C ASN A 11 17.23 5.45 -5.51
N ILE A 12 17.24 4.43 -4.64
CA ILE A 12 16.25 4.27 -3.57
C ILE A 12 16.36 5.42 -2.57
N GLU A 13 17.58 5.77 -2.18
CA GLU A 13 17.86 6.89 -1.28
C GLU A 13 17.38 8.22 -1.85
N LYS A 14 17.55 8.46 -3.16
CA LYS A 14 17.02 9.64 -3.85
C LYS A 14 15.50 9.69 -3.79
N ILE A 15 14.82 8.56 -3.97
CA ILE A 15 13.35 8.47 -3.87
C ILE A 15 12.91 8.78 -2.44
N ILE A 16 13.51 8.13 -1.43
CA ILE A 16 13.20 8.35 0.00
C ILE A 16 13.42 9.82 0.36
N THR A 17 14.50 10.43 -0.12
CA THR A 17 14.82 11.85 0.14
C THR A 17 13.80 12.79 -0.51
N SER A 18 13.26 12.45 -1.68
CA SER A 18 12.17 13.22 -2.30
C SER A 18 10.88 13.11 -1.50
N PHE A 19 10.52 11.91 -1.03
CA PHE A 19 9.37 11.71 -0.15
C PHE A 19 9.54 12.35 1.23
N SER A 20 10.76 12.44 1.76
CA SER A 20 11.02 13.12 3.04
C SER A 20 10.90 14.64 2.94
N LYS A 21 11.13 15.20 1.74
CA LYS A 21 10.97 16.62 1.40
C LYS A 21 9.52 17.00 1.06
N MET A 22 8.64 16.01 0.92
CA MET A 22 7.21 16.19 0.67
C MET A 22 6.53 16.93 1.83
N HIS A 23 5.49 17.72 1.53
CA HIS A 23 4.77 18.46 2.56
C HIS A 23 4.11 17.51 3.59
N LYS A 24 3.91 17.99 4.82
CA LYS A 24 3.44 17.13 5.95
C LYS A 24 2.10 16.46 5.66
N LEU A 25 1.19 17.14 4.96
CA LEU A 25 -0.14 16.64 4.59
C LEU A 25 -0.10 15.46 3.61
N PRO A 26 0.45 15.59 2.38
CA PRO A 26 0.52 14.48 1.43
C PRO A 26 1.32 13.29 1.97
N ARG A 27 2.40 13.54 2.73
CA ARG A 27 3.17 12.48 3.39
C ARG A 27 2.34 11.70 4.41
N THR A 28 1.49 12.40 5.15
CA THR A 28 0.60 11.77 6.15
C THR A 28 -0.50 10.98 5.46
N LEU A 29 -1.06 11.49 4.36
CA LEU A 29 -2.04 10.77 3.53
C LEU A 29 -1.50 9.43 3.04
N ILE A 30 -0.30 9.43 2.43
CA ILE A 30 0.33 8.19 1.94
C ILE A 30 0.54 7.22 3.10
N ARG A 31 1.04 7.70 4.24
CA ARG A 31 1.31 6.86 5.39
C ARG A 31 0.04 6.20 5.94
N PHE A 32 -1.02 6.96 6.15
CA PHE A 32 -2.29 6.42 6.62
C PHE A 32 -2.94 5.50 5.59
N GLY A 33 -2.95 5.87 4.31
CA GLY A 33 -3.52 5.03 3.26
C GLY A 33 -2.81 3.69 3.14
N VAL A 34 -1.48 3.67 3.23
CA VAL A 34 -0.71 2.42 3.28
C VAL A 34 -1.02 1.61 4.54
N TYR A 35 -1.11 2.23 5.72
CA TYR A 35 -1.50 1.48 6.93
C TYR A 35 -2.91 0.90 6.84
N ILE A 36 -3.89 1.65 6.32
CA ILE A 36 -5.27 1.16 6.13
C ILE A 36 -5.30 0.01 5.14
N SER A 37 -4.59 0.14 4.01
CA SER A 37 -4.48 -0.95 3.04
C SER A 37 -3.86 -2.20 3.65
N LEU A 38 -2.81 -2.06 4.47
CA LEU A 38 -2.14 -3.19 5.09
C LEU A 38 -3.06 -3.91 6.08
N SER A 39 -3.80 -3.14 6.90
CA SER A 39 -4.81 -3.70 7.81
C SER A 39 -5.89 -4.46 7.05
N LEU A 40 -6.43 -3.89 5.98
CA LEU A 40 -7.43 -4.54 5.13
C LEU A 40 -6.89 -5.80 4.44
N TYR A 41 -5.64 -5.77 3.99
CA TYR A 41 -4.96 -6.93 3.40
C TYR A 41 -4.84 -8.08 4.40
N VAL A 42 -4.41 -7.79 5.63
CA VAL A 42 -4.29 -8.81 6.68
C VAL A 42 -5.67 -9.39 7.02
N ILE A 43 -6.68 -8.54 7.20
CA ILE A 43 -8.06 -8.98 7.46
C ILE A 43 -8.59 -9.86 6.32
N GLY A 44 -8.46 -9.41 5.07
CA GLY A 44 -8.88 -10.17 3.89
C GLY A 44 -8.18 -11.51 3.78
N THR A 45 -6.88 -11.56 4.04
CA THR A 45 -6.10 -12.81 3.99
C THR A 45 -6.53 -13.78 5.08
N VAL A 46 -6.74 -13.30 6.30
CA VAL A 46 -7.27 -14.13 7.41
C VAL A 46 -8.64 -14.69 7.06
N LEU A 47 -9.52 -13.88 6.46
CA LEU A 47 -10.84 -14.33 6.01
C LEU A 47 -10.75 -15.41 4.92
N VAL A 48 -9.86 -15.25 3.93
CA VAL A 48 -9.62 -16.29 2.90
C VAL A 48 -9.15 -17.61 3.53
N ILE A 49 -8.24 -17.55 4.51
CA ILE A 49 -7.73 -18.75 5.18
C ILE A 49 -8.85 -19.40 6.00
N LEU A 50 -9.60 -18.64 6.79
CA LEU A 50 -10.71 -19.17 7.59
C LEU A 50 -11.80 -19.81 6.72
N SER A 51 -12.13 -19.16 5.59
CA SER A 51 -13.13 -19.65 4.64
C SER A 51 -12.74 -20.97 3.97
N ASN A 52 -11.44 -21.20 3.76
CA ASN A 52 -10.95 -22.42 3.11
C ASN A 52 -10.60 -23.54 4.11
N THR A 53 -10.34 -23.21 5.38
CA THR A 53 -9.79 -24.18 6.34
C THR A 53 -10.76 -24.59 7.45
N VAL A 54 -11.63 -23.68 7.91
CA VAL A 54 -12.42 -23.88 9.14
C VAL A 54 -13.93 -23.76 8.90
N LEU A 55 -14.35 -22.83 8.05
CA LEU A 55 -15.75 -22.65 7.71
C LEU A 55 -16.15 -23.59 6.58
N THR A 56 -17.38 -24.11 6.61
CA THR A 56 -17.98 -24.81 5.48
C THR A 56 -17.87 -23.89 4.26
N TYR A 57 -17.23 -24.37 3.20
CA TYR A 57 -16.91 -23.56 2.02
C TYR A 57 -18.17 -22.83 1.51
N ASP A 58 -18.16 -21.50 1.66
CA ASP A 58 -19.19 -20.60 1.17
C ASP A 58 -18.59 -19.73 0.07
N GLN A 59 -19.11 -19.89 -1.15
CA GLN A 59 -18.62 -19.17 -2.34
C GLN A 59 -18.74 -17.65 -2.20
N TYR A 60 -19.77 -17.17 -1.51
CA TYR A 60 -19.95 -15.73 -1.29
C TYR A 60 -18.89 -15.20 -0.34
N PHE A 61 -18.60 -15.94 0.73
CA PHE A 61 -17.60 -15.56 1.71
C PHE A 61 -16.18 -15.56 1.11
N ASP A 62 -15.84 -16.56 0.29
CA ASP A 62 -14.57 -16.62 -0.43
C ASP A 62 -14.43 -15.47 -1.44
N MET A 63 -15.50 -15.14 -2.17
CA MET A 63 -15.52 -14.00 -3.11
C MET A 63 -15.28 -12.67 -2.40
N VAL A 64 -16.01 -12.39 -1.31
CA VAL A 64 -15.86 -11.16 -0.52
C VAL A 64 -14.46 -11.05 0.05
N SER A 65 -13.90 -12.15 0.53
CA SER A 65 -12.54 -12.19 1.10
C SER A 65 -11.48 -11.85 0.05
N LYS A 66 -11.59 -12.44 -1.16
CA LYS A 66 -10.68 -12.16 -2.28
C LYS A 66 -10.81 -10.73 -2.80
N GLU A 67 -12.03 -10.20 -2.90
CA GLU A 67 -12.23 -8.80 -3.29
C GLU A 67 -11.69 -7.83 -2.23
N THR A 68 -11.83 -8.14 -0.94
CA THR A 68 -11.25 -7.33 0.14
C THR A 68 -9.73 -7.23 -0.01
N VAL A 69 -9.06 -8.34 -0.36
CA VAL A 69 -7.62 -8.35 -0.66
C VAL A 69 -7.31 -7.46 -1.87
N LYS A 70 -8.06 -7.52 -2.97
CA LYS A 70 -7.83 -6.66 -4.14
C LYS A 70 -8.00 -5.18 -3.81
N VAL A 71 -9.10 -4.83 -3.14
CA VAL A 71 -9.40 -3.45 -2.72
C VAL A 71 -8.29 -2.88 -1.84
N SER A 72 -7.68 -3.71 -0.99
CA SER A 72 -6.53 -3.26 -0.20
C SER A 72 -5.38 -2.71 -1.06
N PHE A 73 -5.02 -3.37 -2.17
CA PHE A 73 -3.96 -2.89 -3.07
C PHE A 73 -4.39 -1.66 -3.86
N ILE A 74 -5.67 -1.55 -4.25
CA ILE A 74 -6.21 -0.37 -4.91
C ILE A 74 -6.07 0.85 -4.00
N LEU A 75 -6.50 0.74 -2.73
CA LEU A 75 -6.38 1.81 -1.75
C LEU A 75 -4.92 2.22 -1.50
N ALA A 76 -4.00 1.26 -1.47
CA ALA A 76 -2.57 1.56 -1.36
C ALA A 76 -2.08 2.39 -2.56
N ALA A 77 -2.46 1.99 -3.77
CA ALA A 77 -2.08 2.70 -4.99
C ALA A 77 -2.67 4.11 -5.05
N GLU A 78 -3.96 4.25 -4.74
CA GLU A 78 -4.67 5.53 -4.70
C GLU A 78 -4.06 6.47 -3.65
N ALA A 79 -3.72 5.96 -2.46
CA ALA A 79 -3.08 6.77 -1.43
C ALA A 79 -1.70 7.30 -1.88
N VAL A 80 -0.90 6.46 -2.56
CA VAL A 80 0.42 6.85 -3.09
C VAL A 80 0.26 7.87 -4.22
N ILE A 81 -0.59 7.60 -5.21
CA ILE A 81 -0.81 8.48 -6.36
C ILE A 81 -1.43 9.81 -5.90
N GLY A 82 -2.50 9.76 -5.11
CA GLY A 82 -3.19 10.93 -4.58
C GLY A 82 -2.30 11.78 -3.68
N GLY A 83 -1.42 11.15 -2.88
CA GLY A 83 -0.43 11.86 -2.08
C GLY A 83 0.62 12.59 -2.93
N VAL A 84 1.10 11.97 -4.01
CA VAL A 84 2.04 12.61 -4.95
C VAL A 84 1.38 13.77 -5.70
N ILE A 85 0.13 13.58 -6.17
CA ILE A 85 -0.63 14.65 -6.83
C ILE A 85 -0.87 15.80 -5.86
N MET A 86 -1.26 15.52 -4.62
CA MET A 86 -1.44 16.56 -3.61
C MET A 86 -0.14 17.32 -3.35
N ASP A 87 1.00 16.66 -3.21
CA ASP A 87 2.27 17.37 -3.05
C ASP A 87 2.56 18.29 -4.24
N TYR A 88 2.29 17.86 -5.47
CA TYR A 88 2.45 18.72 -6.65
C TYR A 88 1.55 19.96 -6.62
N VAL A 89 0.27 19.80 -6.26
CA VAL A 89 -0.71 20.89 -6.21
C VAL A 89 -0.40 21.89 -5.08
N PHE A 90 -0.05 21.39 -3.89
CA PHE A 90 0.22 22.20 -2.70
C PHE A 90 1.62 22.83 -2.66
N ARG A 91 2.50 22.47 -3.60
CA ARG A 91 3.85 23.03 -3.71
C ARG A 91 3.92 24.26 -4.64
N ARG A 92 2.76 24.77 -5.06
CA ARG A 92 2.58 26.07 -5.71
C ARG A 92 2.25 27.13 -4.66
#